data_AF-A0A401RV55-F1
#
_entry.id   AF-A0A401RV55-F1
#
_cell.length_a   1.000
_cell.length_b   1.000
_cell.length_c   1.000
_cell.angle_alpha   90.00
_cell.angle_beta   90.00
_cell.angle_gamma   90.00
#
_symmetry.space_group_name_H-M   'P 1'
#
loop_
_entity.id
_entity.type
_entity.pdbx_description
1 polymer ?
#
loop_
_entity_poly.entity_id
_entity_poly.type
_entity_poly.pdbx_seq_one_letter_code
_entity_poly.pdbx_strand_id
1 'polypeptide(L)'
;MHKISSDPKHGSASWQMDIVLKECEGKNNLYANDCECKQIMDSVYCPLVRHWMGAGNVTKTFFYLLETAAAALHLSNNLMALSYLTEAENILNSLRKGKPPFEYADVTKDTKIVPFEKACLYSLKAEVQLGMGHLLDAEVLFKKSLALLNKKFPSFAISQAIAYLIENYKNSQRHRDKEELTGITEYKLF
;
A
#
# COMPACT_ATOMS: atom_id res chain seq x y z
N MET A 1 -59.57 6.16 18.80
CA MET A 1 -58.25 6.54 19.35
C MET A 1 -57.41 5.27 19.49
N HIS A 2 -56.59 4.96 18.48
CA HIS A 2 -55.62 3.86 18.54
C HIS A 2 -54.22 4.45 18.38
N LYS A 3 -53.36 4.29 19.39
CA LYS A 3 -51.92 4.54 19.29
C LYS A 3 -51.28 3.33 18.61
N ILE A 4 -50.50 3.56 17.56
CA ILE A 4 -49.49 2.60 17.10
C ILE A 4 -48.14 3.28 17.27
N SER A 5 -47.40 2.77 18.25
CA SER A 5 -45.97 2.95 18.41
C SER A 5 -45.26 2.08 17.39
N SER A 6 -44.27 2.63 16.69
CA SER A 6 -43.35 1.85 15.86
C SER A 6 -41.97 2.47 15.94
N ASP A 7 -41.09 1.80 16.70
CA ASP A 7 -39.65 2.03 16.79
C ASP A 7 -38.97 1.94 15.41
N PRO A 8 -37.94 2.74 15.13
CA PRO A 8 -36.99 2.46 14.07
C PRO A 8 -35.77 1.71 14.63
N LYS A 9 -35.77 0.39 14.52
CA LYS A 9 -34.54 -0.43 14.61
C LYS A 9 -33.96 -0.64 13.22
N HIS A 10 -33.08 0.25 12.77
CA HIS A 10 -32.07 -0.07 11.76
C HIS A 10 -30.98 1.01 11.73
N GLY A 11 -29.79 0.72 12.27
CA GLY A 11 -28.71 1.70 12.24
C GLY A 11 -27.40 1.33 12.91
N SER A 12 -27.11 0.05 13.22
CA SER A 12 -25.91 -0.29 14.02
C SER A 12 -24.66 -0.64 13.21
N ALA A 13 -24.75 -0.86 11.89
CA ALA A 13 -23.62 -1.30 11.07
C ALA A 13 -22.78 -0.15 10.47
N SER A 14 -23.35 1.05 10.31
CA SER A 14 -22.65 2.21 9.74
C SER A 14 -21.58 2.74 10.71
N TRP A 15 -21.94 2.95 11.97
CA TRP A 15 -21.06 3.50 12.99
C TRP A 15 -19.81 2.66 13.26
N GLN A 16 -19.90 1.35 13.02
CA GLN A 16 -18.82 0.42 13.37
C GLN A 16 -17.67 0.46 12.36
N MET A 17 -17.97 0.71 11.07
CA MET A 17 -16.96 0.93 10.05
C MET A 17 -16.31 2.30 10.21
N ASP A 18 -17.12 3.32 10.53
CA ASP A 18 -16.66 4.70 10.75
C ASP A 18 -15.70 4.79 11.96
N ILE A 19 -15.95 4.03 13.03
CA ILE A 19 -15.06 3.94 14.19
C ILE A 19 -13.73 3.29 13.80
N VAL A 20 -13.74 2.18 13.05
CA VAL A 20 -12.53 1.49 12.60
C VAL A 20 -11.69 2.38 11.67
N LEU A 21 -12.33 3.12 10.76
CA LEU A 21 -11.65 4.08 9.89
C LEU A 21 -11.02 5.23 10.70
N LYS A 22 -11.75 5.76 11.69
CA LYS A 22 -11.27 6.84 12.56
C LYS A 22 -10.11 6.41 13.46
N GLU A 23 -10.08 5.14 13.86
CA GLU A 23 -9.00 4.56 14.68
C GLU A 23 -7.74 4.25 13.85
N CYS A 24 -7.89 4.02 12.54
CA CYS A 24 -6.79 4.00 11.57
C CYS A 24 -6.22 5.40 11.31
N GLU A 25 -7.07 6.43 11.21
CA GLU A 25 -6.63 7.83 11.09
C GLU A 25 -5.88 8.32 12.33
N GLY A 26 -6.29 7.89 13.53
CA GLY A 26 -5.65 8.28 14.80
C GLY A 26 -4.22 7.76 14.98
N LYS A 27 -3.84 6.65 14.34
CA LYS A 27 -2.47 6.09 14.44
C LYS A 27 -1.46 6.76 13.51
N ASN A 28 -1.92 7.45 12.46
CA ASN A 28 -1.05 8.19 11.53
C ASN A 28 -0.63 9.58 12.05
N ASN A 29 -1.21 10.05 13.16
CA ASN A 29 -1.06 11.44 13.64
C ASN A 29 -0.15 11.60 14.87
N LEU A 30 0.52 10.55 15.33
CA LEU A 30 1.29 10.59 16.58
C LEU A 30 2.80 10.86 16.44
N TYR A 31 3.32 11.06 15.21
CA TYR A 31 4.73 11.45 14.98
C TYR A 31 4.94 12.37 13.76
N ALA A 32 3.95 13.19 13.40
CA ALA A 32 4.06 14.12 12.27
C ALA A 32 4.72 15.47 12.63
N ASN A 33 5.74 15.44 13.49
CA ASN A 33 6.60 16.60 13.72
C ASN A 33 7.97 16.30 13.11
N ASP A 34 8.27 17.00 12.00
CA ASP A 34 9.55 17.05 11.27
C ASP A 34 10.04 15.76 10.58
N CYS A 35 9.24 15.17 9.68
CA CYS A 35 9.78 14.15 8.75
C CYS A 35 10.39 14.79 7.48
N GLU A 36 11.62 14.38 7.12
CA GLU A 36 12.29 14.81 5.88
C GLU A 36 11.88 13.96 4.65
N CYS A 37 10.81 13.16 4.75
CA CYS A 37 10.41 12.19 3.72
C CYS A 37 10.22 12.84 2.33
N LYS A 38 9.63 14.04 2.29
CA LYS A 38 9.48 14.79 1.03
C LYS A 38 10.83 15.22 0.46
N GLN A 39 11.73 15.71 1.31
CA GLN A 39 13.06 16.14 0.90
C GLN A 39 13.87 14.96 0.36
N ILE A 40 13.81 13.80 1.02
CA ILE A 40 14.47 12.57 0.56
C ILE A 40 13.90 12.11 -0.78
N MET A 41 12.57 12.13 -0.94
CA MET A 41 11.93 11.81 -2.23
C MET A 41 12.43 12.72 -3.36
N ASP A 42 12.45 14.03 -3.13
CA ASP A 42 12.82 15.02 -4.14
C ASP A 42 14.32 15.02 -4.46
N SER A 43 15.18 14.76 -3.46
CA SER A 43 16.64 14.81 -3.60
C SER A 43 17.32 13.49 -3.95
N VAL A 44 16.69 12.35 -3.64
CA VAL A 44 17.26 11.01 -3.85
C VAL A 44 16.49 10.21 -4.88
N TYR A 45 15.21 9.96 -4.63
CA TYR A 45 14.42 9.04 -5.46
C TYR A 45 14.14 9.61 -6.86
N CYS A 46 13.65 10.84 -6.95
CA CYS A 46 13.37 11.48 -8.24
C CYS A 46 14.62 11.59 -9.13
N PRO A 47 15.80 12.01 -8.63
CA PRO A 47 17.03 12.00 -9.42
C PRO A 47 17.53 10.60 -9.79
N LEU A 48 17.38 9.59 -8.91
CA LEU A 48 17.77 8.22 -9.23
C LEU A 48 17.00 7.65 -10.42
N VAL A 49 15.69 7.89 -10.50
CA VAL A 49 14.88 7.50 -11.67
C VAL A 49 15.47 8.10 -12.95
N ARG A 50 15.72 9.41 -12.95
CA ARG A 50 16.28 10.13 -14.12
C ARG A 50 17.68 9.62 -14.48
N HIS A 51 18.52 9.37 -13.48
CA HIS A 51 19.86 8.85 -13.67
C HIS A 51 19.84 7.48 -14.36
N TRP A 52 19.05 6.53 -13.86
CA TRP A 52 18.99 5.19 -14.45
C TRP A 52 18.31 5.16 -15.81
N MET A 53 17.35 6.05 -16.04
CA MET A 53 16.72 6.24 -17.35
C MET A 53 17.73 6.80 -18.36
N GLY A 54 18.51 7.81 -18.00
CA GLY A 54 19.59 8.33 -18.84
C GLY A 54 20.74 7.34 -19.07
N ALA A 55 21.03 6.49 -18.08
CA ALA A 55 22.00 5.40 -18.20
C ALA A 55 21.49 4.21 -19.02
N GLY A 56 20.26 4.23 -19.50
CA GLY A 56 19.68 3.16 -20.33
C GLY A 56 19.28 1.89 -19.57
N ASN A 57 19.39 1.86 -18.24
CA ASN A 57 19.16 0.64 -17.48
C ASN A 57 17.67 0.44 -17.17
N VAL A 58 17.01 -0.38 -17.97
CA VAL A 58 15.55 -0.60 -17.87
C VAL A 58 15.15 -1.24 -16.54
N THR A 59 15.86 -2.27 -16.05
CA THR A 59 15.50 -2.95 -14.79
C THR A 59 15.61 -2.01 -13.60
N LYS A 60 16.70 -1.24 -13.49
CA LYS A 60 16.87 -0.28 -12.39
C LYS A 60 15.90 0.88 -12.51
N THR A 61 15.64 1.39 -13.71
CA THR A 61 14.62 2.42 -13.93
C THR A 61 13.26 1.94 -13.44
N PHE A 62 12.86 0.73 -13.82
CA PHE A 62 11.60 0.14 -13.37
C PHE A 62 11.54 0.04 -11.84
N PHE A 63 12.59 -0.49 -11.20
CA PHE A 63 12.68 -0.60 -9.75
C PHE A 63 12.54 0.76 -9.05
N TYR A 64 13.32 1.76 -9.46
CA TYR A 64 13.27 3.08 -8.83
C TYR A 64 11.96 3.84 -9.11
N LEU A 65 11.28 3.56 -10.23
CA LEU A 65 9.92 4.09 -10.44
C LEU A 65 8.95 3.56 -9.38
N LEU A 66 9.03 2.28 -9.03
CA LEU A 66 8.18 1.68 -7.98
C LEU A 66 8.51 2.24 -6.60
N GLU A 67 9.79 2.33 -6.25
CA GLU A 67 10.23 2.90 -4.97
C GLU A 67 9.79 4.37 -4.84
N THR A 68 9.92 5.16 -5.91
CA THR A 68 9.49 6.57 -5.90
C THR A 68 7.97 6.68 -5.79
N ALA A 69 7.22 5.79 -6.44
CA ALA A 69 5.76 5.74 -6.29
C ALA A 69 5.33 5.37 -4.87
N ALA A 70 6.00 4.41 -4.24
CA ALA A 70 5.76 4.03 -2.85
C ALA A 70 6.07 5.19 -1.89
N ALA A 71 7.18 5.91 -2.11
CA ALA A 71 7.51 7.12 -1.34
C ALA A 71 6.44 8.22 -1.52
N ALA A 72 5.95 8.41 -2.75
CA ALA A 72 4.88 9.38 -3.02
C ALA A 72 3.55 9.00 -2.35
N LEU A 73 3.21 7.70 -2.33
CA LEU A 73 2.05 7.17 -1.58
C LEU A 73 2.18 7.42 -0.07
N HIS A 74 3.38 7.24 0.49
CA HIS A 74 3.63 7.50 1.90
C HIS A 74 3.41 8.99 2.28
N LEU A 75 3.62 9.89 1.33
CA LEU A 75 3.33 11.33 1.46
C LEU A 75 1.89 11.70 1.09
N SER A 76 1.00 10.71 0.88
CA SER A 76 -0.37 10.88 0.41
C SER A 76 -0.49 11.62 -0.93
N ASN A 77 0.58 11.63 -1.73
CA ASN A 77 0.59 12.26 -3.05
C ASN A 77 0.21 11.26 -4.14
N ASN A 78 -1.08 10.90 -4.16
CA ASN A 78 -1.64 9.88 -5.05
C ASN A 78 -1.44 10.20 -6.55
N LEU A 79 -1.43 11.47 -6.93
CA LEU A 79 -1.22 11.89 -8.33
C LEU A 79 0.22 11.65 -8.77
N MET A 80 1.19 11.98 -7.94
CA MET A 80 2.61 11.72 -8.23
C MET A 80 2.90 10.21 -8.22
N ALA A 81 2.33 9.47 -7.28
CA ALA A 81 2.45 8.01 -7.30
C ALA A 81 1.90 7.41 -8.61
N LEU A 82 0.72 7.87 -9.03
CA LEU A 82 0.10 7.41 -10.27
C LEU A 82 0.95 7.71 -11.51
N SER A 83 1.61 8.86 -11.58
CA SER A 83 2.45 9.21 -12.73
C SER A 83 3.65 8.26 -12.87
N TYR A 84 4.36 7.97 -11.78
CA TYR A 84 5.48 7.02 -11.78
C TYR A 84 5.04 5.59 -12.10
N LEU A 85 3.90 5.15 -11.57
CA LEU A 85 3.35 3.82 -11.87
C LEU A 85 2.89 3.71 -13.32
N THR A 86 2.36 4.79 -13.90
CA THR A 86 1.98 4.84 -15.31
C THR A 86 3.20 4.71 -16.21
N GLU A 87 4.31 5.37 -15.85
CA GLU A 87 5.57 5.24 -16.57
C GLU A 87 6.14 3.81 -16.49
N ALA A 88 6.08 3.18 -15.32
CA ALA A 88 6.45 1.78 -15.17
C ALA A 88 5.58 0.85 -16.04
N GLU A 89 4.26 1.07 -16.09
CA GLU A 89 3.37 0.31 -16.97
C GLU A 89 3.68 0.52 -18.46
N ASN A 90 4.04 1.74 -18.86
CA ASN A 90 4.49 2.04 -20.23
C ASN A 90 5.74 1.23 -20.59
N ILE A 91 6.70 1.10 -19.67
CA ILE A 91 7.89 0.25 -19.85
C ILE A 91 7.47 -1.21 -20.14
N LEU A 92 6.56 -1.79 -19.34
CA LEU A 92 6.08 -3.16 -19.58
C LEU A 92 5.40 -3.32 -20.94
N ASN A 93 4.60 -2.33 -21.33
CA ASN A 93 3.90 -2.32 -22.61
C ASN A 93 4.85 -2.22 -23.80
N SER A 94 5.91 -1.40 -23.69
CA SER A 94 6.95 -1.28 -24.71
C SER A 94 7.77 -2.56 -24.85
N LEU A 95 8.18 -3.16 -23.72
CA LEU A 95 8.89 -4.45 -23.72
C LEU A 95 8.04 -5.57 -24.35
N ARG A 96 6.74 -5.62 -24.07
CA ARG A 96 5.82 -6.60 -24.70
C ARG A 96 5.71 -6.40 -26.22
N LYS A 97 5.81 -5.17 -26.69
CA LYS A 97 5.76 -4.81 -28.12
C LYS A 97 7.12 -4.93 -28.83
N GLY A 98 8.18 -5.31 -28.11
CA GLY A 98 9.55 -5.35 -28.65
C GLY A 98 10.10 -3.96 -29.01
N LYS A 99 9.56 -2.89 -28.42
CA LYS A 99 10.00 -1.51 -28.63
C LYS A 99 10.90 -1.07 -27.48
N PRO A 100 11.88 -0.17 -27.74
CA PRO A 100 12.65 0.44 -26.66
C PRO A 100 11.70 1.15 -25.68
N PRO A 101 11.82 0.91 -24.35
CA PRO A 101 10.96 1.54 -23.35
C PRO A 101 11.09 3.06 -23.29
N PHE A 102 12.27 3.59 -23.57
CA PHE A 102 12.60 5.02 -23.63
C PHE A 102 13.83 5.22 -24.54
N GLU A 103 14.11 6.48 -24.90
CA GLU A 103 15.09 6.87 -25.93
C GLU A 103 16.49 6.23 -25.77
N TYR A 104 17.01 6.22 -24.54
CA TYR A 104 18.35 5.73 -24.22
C TYR A 104 18.36 4.27 -23.72
N ALA A 105 17.25 3.55 -23.81
CA ALA A 105 17.16 2.20 -23.26
C ALA A 105 18.18 1.25 -23.91
N ASP A 106 18.91 0.50 -23.07
CA ASP A 106 19.85 -0.52 -23.53
C ASP A 106 19.08 -1.73 -24.09
N VAL A 107 18.77 -1.68 -25.39
CA VAL A 107 18.05 -2.74 -26.11
C VAL A 107 18.94 -3.96 -26.40
N THR A 108 20.25 -3.87 -26.12
CA THR A 108 21.19 -4.96 -26.41
C THR A 108 21.07 -6.13 -25.42
N LYS A 109 20.46 -5.88 -24.26
CA LYS A 109 20.22 -6.89 -23.23
C LYS A 109 18.76 -7.31 -23.26
N ASP A 110 18.52 -8.62 -23.34
CA ASP A 110 17.20 -9.23 -23.12
C ASP A 110 16.72 -8.91 -21.70
N THR A 111 16.06 -7.76 -21.55
CA THR A 111 15.72 -7.22 -20.24
C THR A 111 14.33 -7.70 -19.86
N LYS A 112 14.28 -8.73 -19.00
CA LYS A 112 13.04 -9.25 -18.44
C LYS A 112 12.82 -8.70 -17.05
N ILE A 113 11.73 -7.97 -16.87
CA ILE A 113 11.25 -7.60 -15.54
C ILE A 113 10.68 -8.85 -14.87
N VAL A 114 11.22 -9.17 -13.69
CA VAL A 114 10.85 -10.33 -12.89
C VAL A 114 9.39 -10.20 -12.37
N PRO A 115 8.72 -11.33 -12.07
CA PRO A 115 7.30 -11.32 -11.67
C PRO A 115 6.99 -10.53 -10.40
N PHE A 116 7.93 -10.49 -9.45
CA PHE A 116 7.75 -9.80 -8.17
C PHE A 116 7.57 -8.29 -8.37
N GLU A 117 8.40 -7.66 -9.18
CA GLU A 117 8.34 -6.22 -9.47
C GLU A 117 7.05 -5.87 -10.24
N LYS A 118 6.58 -6.76 -11.11
CA LYS A 118 5.25 -6.61 -11.73
C LYS A 118 4.12 -6.69 -10.70
N ALA A 119 4.24 -7.56 -9.71
CA ALA A 119 3.27 -7.63 -8.62
C ALA A 119 3.29 -6.34 -7.77
N CYS A 120 4.47 -5.81 -7.44
CA CYS A 120 4.62 -4.52 -6.76
C CYS A 120 3.94 -3.38 -7.55
N LEU A 121 4.13 -3.31 -8.87
CA LEU A 121 3.43 -2.33 -9.72
C LEU A 121 1.91 -2.39 -9.53
N TYR A 122 1.32 -3.60 -9.62
CA TYR A 122 -0.12 -3.75 -9.48
C TYR A 122 -0.61 -3.48 -8.06
N SER A 123 0.14 -3.87 -7.02
CA SER A 123 -0.19 -3.56 -5.63
C SER A 123 -0.20 -2.06 -5.35
N LEU A 124 0.86 -1.34 -5.76
CA LEU A 124 0.96 0.11 -5.56
C LEU A 124 -0.13 0.85 -6.36
N LYS A 125 -0.44 0.39 -7.58
CA LYS A 125 -1.52 0.96 -8.37
C LYS A 125 -2.89 0.73 -7.72
N ALA A 126 -3.10 -0.44 -7.11
CA ALA A 126 -4.31 -0.74 -6.34
C ALA A 126 -4.43 0.17 -5.11
N GLU A 127 -3.33 0.44 -4.40
CA GLU A 127 -3.29 1.35 -3.26
C GLU A 127 -3.63 2.79 -3.67
N VAL A 128 -3.13 3.27 -4.81
CA VAL A 128 -3.54 4.55 -5.38
C VAL A 128 -5.04 4.58 -5.68
N GLN A 129 -5.60 3.54 -6.31
CA GLN A 129 -7.04 3.47 -6.61
C GLN A 129 -7.88 3.44 -5.33
N LEU A 130 -7.42 2.75 -4.29
CA LEU A 130 -8.05 2.74 -2.97
C LEU A 130 -8.05 4.15 -2.36
N GLY A 131 -6.91 4.85 -2.40
CA GLY A 131 -6.79 6.24 -1.95
C GLY A 131 -7.64 7.22 -2.75
N MET A 132 -8.01 6.89 -3.99
CA MET A 132 -8.94 7.66 -4.84
C MET A 132 -10.41 7.24 -4.67
N GLY A 133 -10.71 6.19 -3.89
CA GLY A 133 -12.08 5.68 -3.66
C GLY A 133 -12.58 4.66 -4.70
N HIS A 134 -11.74 4.24 -5.65
CA HIS A 134 -12.09 3.27 -6.69
C HIS A 134 -11.88 1.83 -6.23
N LEU A 135 -12.75 1.35 -5.33
CA LEU A 135 -12.62 0.05 -4.68
C LEU A 135 -12.62 -1.15 -5.64
N LEU A 136 -13.49 -1.14 -6.66
CA LEU A 136 -13.62 -2.25 -7.60
C LEU A 136 -12.35 -2.39 -8.47
N ASP A 137 -11.80 -1.26 -8.92
CA ASP A 137 -10.56 -1.25 -9.71
C ASP A 137 -9.36 -1.70 -8.88
N ALA A 138 -9.29 -1.25 -7.62
CA ALA A 138 -8.28 -1.69 -6.67
C ALA A 138 -8.34 -3.21 -6.46
N GLU A 139 -9.53 -3.79 -6.27
CA GLU A 139 -9.70 -5.23 -6.08
C GLU A 139 -9.16 -6.04 -7.27
N VAL A 140 -9.47 -5.61 -8.50
CA VAL A 140 -8.97 -6.26 -9.72
C VAL A 140 -7.44 -6.23 -9.78
N LEU A 141 -6.83 -5.10 -9.42
CA LEU A 141 -5.38 -4.93 -9.40
C LEU A 141 -4.71 -5.80 -8.32
N PHE A 142 -5.28 -5.86 -7.11
CA PHE A 142 -4.78 -6.74 -6.05
C PHE A 142 -4.85 -8.22 -6.45
N LYS A 143 -5.95 -8.66 -7.07
CA LYS A 143 -6.06 -10.03 -7.60
C LYS A 143 -4.97 -10.34 -8.62
N LYS A 144 -4.67 -9.42 -9.54
CA LYS A 144 -3.59 -9.57 -10.53
C LYS A 144 -2.22 -9.66 -9.85
N SER A 145 -1.96 -8.80 -8.86
CA SER A 145 -0.70 -8.82 -8.09
C SER A 145 -0.50 -10.16 -7.37
N LEU A 146 -1.51 -10.64 -6.64
CA LEU A 146 -1.41 -11.90 -5.92
C LEU A 146 -1.24 -13.10 -6.85
N ALA A 147 -1.90 -13.10 -8.01
CA ALA A 147 -1.72 -14.14 -9.01
C ALA A 147 -0.25 -14.24 -9.48
N LEU A 148 0.44 -13.10 -9.66
CA LEU A 148 1.87 -13.08 -10.01
C LEU A 148 2.77 -13.61 -8.88
N LEU A 149 2.36 -13.43 -7.63
CA LEU A 149 3.06 -13.96 -6.45
C LEU A 149 2.70 -15.41 -6.12
N ASN A 150 1.87 -16.05 -6.94
CA ASN A 150 1.30 -17.38 -6.67
C ASN A 150 0.57 -17.44 -5.31
N LYS A 151 -0.13 -16.36 -4.96
CA LYS A 151 -0.99 -16.23 -3.78
C LYS A 151 -2.43 -15.99 -4.22
N LYS A 152 -3.40 -16.29 -3.36
CA LYS A 152 -4.82 -16.02 -3.60
C LYS A 152 -5.27 -14.86 -2.72
N PHE A 153 -6.10 -13.99 -3.28
CA PHE A 153 -6.81 -12.97 -2.48
C PHE A 153 -7.68 -13.68 -1.44
N PRO A 154 -7.74 -13.21 -0.18
CA PRO A 154 -8.59 -13.81 0.84
C PRO A 154 -10.06 -13.65 0.44
N SER A 155 -10.56 -14.62 -0.31
CA SER A 155 -11.86 -14.56 -0.99
C SER A 155 -13.04 -14.89 -0.08
N PHE A 156 -12.78 -15.33 1.15
CA PHE A 156 -13.82 -15.67 2.10
C PHE A 156 -13.89 -14.65 3.24
N ALA A 157 -15.05 -14.05 3.46
CA ALA A 157 -15.32 -13.17 4.60
C ALA A 157 -14.93 -13.84 5.94
N ILE A 158 -15.10 -15.17 6.03
CA ILE A 158 -14.70 -15.97 7.19
C ILE A 158 -13.18 -15.97 7.37
N SER A 159 -12.39 -16.07 6.30
CA SER A 159 -10.92 -16.01 6.40
C SER A 159 -10.42 -14.64 6.87
N GLN A 160 -11.08 -13.56 6.43
CA GLN A 160 -10.76 -12.20 6.87
C GLN A 160 -11.15 -11.99 8.35
N ALA A 161 -12.32 -12.49 8.76
CA ALA A 161 -12.76 -12.47 10.15
C ALA A 161 -11.82 -13.29 11.06
N ILE A 162 -11.41 -14.49 10.63
CA ILE A 162 -10.46 -15.33 11.38
C ILE A 162 -9.08 -14.64 11.46
N ALA A 163 -8.58 -14.08 10.37
CA ALA A 163 -7.30 -13.35 10.37
C ALA A 163 -7.35 -12.14 11.31
N TYR A 164 -8.43 -11.36 11.25
CA TYR A 164 -8.68 -10.24 12.17
C TYR A 164 -8.68 -10.69 13.63
N LEU A 165 -9.38 -11.78 13.97
CA LEU A 165 -9.41 -12.32 15.33
C LEU A 165 -8.03 -12.78 15.81
N ILE A 166 -7.25 -13.45 14.95
CA ILE A 166 -5.88 -13.89 15.27
C ILE A 166 -4.98 -12.68 15.53
N GLU A 167 -5.10 -11.64 14.71
CA GLU A 167 -4.29 -10.42 14.84
C GLU A 167 -4.66 -9.64 16.10
N ASN A 168 -5.95 -9.54 16.40
CA ASN A 168 -6.43 -8.89 17.61
C ASN A 168 -6.02 -9.66 18.88
N TYR A 169 -6.04 -11.00 18.84
CA TYR A 169 -5.53 -11.84 19.92
C TYR A 169 -4.02 -11.64 20.14
N LYS A 170 -3.22 -11.60 19.06
CA LYS A 170 -1.77 -11.34 19.15
C LYS A 170 -1.45 -9.96 19.70
N ASN A 171 -2.20 -8.93 19.30
CA ASN A 171 -2.03 -7.58 19.84
C ASN A 171 -2.43 -7.53 21.33
N SER A 172 -3.53 -8.18 21.71
CA SER A 172 -3.96 -8.30 23.11
C SER A 172 -2.91 -9.00 23.98
N GLN A 173 -2.27 -10.08 23.48
CA GLN A 173 -1.15 -10.72 24.19
C GLN A 173 0.04 -9.78 24.36
N ARG A 174 0.46 -9.06 23.31
CA ARG A 174 1.56 -8.08 23.41
C ARG A 174 1.27 -6.95 24.40
N HIS A 175 0.00 -6.56 24.56
CA HIS A 175 -0.38 -5.57 25.59
C HIS A 175 -0.24 -6.15 26.99
N ARG A 176 -0.71 -7.39 27.22
CA ARG A 176 -0.52 -8.09 28.51
C ARG A 176 0.95 -8.28 28.86
N ASP A 177 1.76 -8.75 27.90
CA ASP A 177 3.19 -8.96 28.11
C ASP A 177 3.94 -7.65 28.43
N LYS A 178 3.50 -6.52 27.85
CA LYS A 178 4.05 -5.18 28.15
C LYS A 178 3.65 -4.68 29.53
N GLU A 179 2.38 -4.83 29.93
CA GLU A 179 1.90 -4.45 31.26
C GLU A 179 2.59 -5.26 32.37
N GLU A 180 2.81 -6.55 32.14
CA GLU A 180 3.53 -7.43 33.08
C GLU A 180 5.01 -7.01 33.20
N LEU A 181 5.67 -6.66 32.08
CA LEU A 181 7.04 -6.15 32.11
C LEU A 181 7.16 -4.80 32.83
N THR A 182 6.21 -3.88 32.63
CA THR A 182 6.21 -2.56 33.29
C THR A 182 5.94 -2.68 34.79
N GLY A 183 5.05 -3.58 35.20
CA GLY A 183 4.79 -3.86 36.61
C GLY A 183 6.02 -4.43 37.31
N ILE A 184 6.71 -5.41 36.70
CA ILE A 184 7.94 -5.99 37.27
C ILE A 184 9.05 -4.95 37.39
N THR A 185 9.17 -4.00 36.47
CA THR A 185 10.14 -2.89 36.59
C THR A 185 9.80 -1.92 37.71
N GLU A 186 8.52 -1.62 37.97
CA GLU A 186 8.13 -0.76 39.10
C GLU A 186 8.39 -1.41 40.47
N TYR A 187 8.16 -2.72 40.62
CA TYR A 187 8.46 -3.45 41.86
C TYR A 187 9.96 -3.61 42.16
N LYS A 188 10.85 -3.36 41.19
CA LYS A 188 12.31 -3.40 41.38
C LYS A 188 12.95 -2.04 41.71
N LEU A 189 12.17 -0.96 41.68
CA LEU A 189 12.62 0.41 41.95
C LEU A 189 12.18 0.93 43.33
N PHE A 190 11.48 0.12 44.12
CA PHE A 190 11.20 0.31 45.55
C PHE A 190 11.94 -0.74 46.38
#